data_AF-A0A832WSR0-F1
#
_entry.id   AF-A0A832WSR0-F1
#
_cell.length_a   1.000
_cell.length_b   1.000
_cell.length_c   1.000
_cell.angle_alpha   90.00
_cell.angle_beta   90.00
_cell.angle_gamma   90.00
#
_symmetry.space_group_name_H-M   'P 1'
#
loop_
_entity.id
_entity.type
_entity.pdbx_description
1 polymer ?
#
loop_
_entity_poly.entity_id
_entity_poly.type
_entity_poly.pdbx_seq_one_letter_code
_entity_poly.pdbx_strand_id
1 'polypeptide(L)'
;MKKDIRPLLYSSIAIIPIGGSSISSYLLSDYLRDFSETLRYLPLIWGLSSLSSILVTFYYFKQFLFEILAIVIAAPLLISYLNYKKYENIKIEVNEYYLEIKFEVPMKRLSFDNPSALFEYVFEKALKKIKPPYLFKLRNLDNCGNLKVIPRENSIILRKRCGDTVVEIIISNNDKADLKVTMPY
;
A
#
# COMPACT_ATOMS: atom_id res chain seq x y z
N MET A 1 -18.33 -0.62 -9.05
CA MET A 1 -17.30 -1.06 -8.08
C MET A 1 -17.99 -1.47 -6.78
N LYS A 2 -17.91 -2.73 -6.35
CA LYS A 2 -18.29 -3.08 -4.96
C LYS A 2 -17.29 -2.37 -4.04
N LYS A 3 -17.79 -1.49 -3.16
CA LYS A 3 -16.96 -0.76 -2.20
C LYS A 3 -16.34 -1.79 -1.25
N ASP A 4 -15.01 -1.86 -1.17
CA ASP A 4 -14.34 -2.79 -0.27
C ASP A 4 -14.62 -2.37 1.19
N ILE A 5 -15.33 -3.23 1.94
CA ILE A 5 -15.80 -2.93 3.31
C ILE A 5 -14.70 -3.27 4.34
N ARG A 6 -13.66 -4.02 3.96
CA ARG A 6 -12.61 -4.48 4.87
C ARG A 6 -11.92 -3.36 5.66
N PRO A 7 -11.57 -2.20 5.07
CA PRO A 7 -11.01 -1.08 5.85
C PRO A 7 -11.93 -0.61 6.99
N LEU A 8 -13.25 -0.57 6.76
CA LEU A 8 -14.22 -0.20 7.79
C LEU A 8 -14.32 -1.28 8.88
N LEU A 9 -14.30 -2.55 8.51
CA LEU A 9 -14.30 -3.67 9.47
C LEU A 9 -13.05 -3.65 10.35
N TYR A 10 -11.86 -3.45 9.77
CA TYR A 10 -10.63 -3.33 10.56
C TYR A 10 -10.65 -2.10 11.46
N SER A 11 -11.21 -0.99 10.99
CA SER A 11 -11.38 0.23 11.80
C SER A 11 -12.31 0.00 13.00
N SER A 12 -13.33 -0.85 12.87
CA SER A 12 -14.30 -1.13 13.93
C SER A 12 -13.72 -1.89 15.13
N ILE A 13 -12.60 -2.62 14.94
CA ILE A 13 -11.85 -3.31 16.01
C ILE A 13 -11.34 -2.30 17.06
N ALA A 14 -11.22 -1.02 16.69
CA ALA A 14 -10.86 0.05 17.60
C ALA A 14 -11.82 0.22 18.79
N ILE A 15 -13.04 -0.34 18.73
CA ILE A 15 -13.98 -0.37 19.86
C ILE A 15 -13.39 -1.11 21.07
N ILE A 16 -12.47 -2.06 20.88
CA ILE A 16 -11.85 -2.76 22.00
C ILE A 16 -11.03 -1.75 22.85
N PRO A 17 -11.33 -1.59 24.14
CA PRO A 17 -10.67 -0.59 24.99
C PRO A 17 -9.15 -0.81 25.05
N ILE A 18 -8.40 0.29 25.19
CA ILE A 18 -6.94 0.34 25.42
C ILE A 18 -6.10 -0.17 24.24
N GLY A 19 -6.32 -1.41 23.78
CA GLY A 19 -5.51 -2.06 22.75
C GLY A 19 -6.15 -2.13 21.35
N GLY A 20 -7.46 -1.90 21.23
CA GLY A 20 -8.17 -2.04 19.96
C GLY A 20 -7.66 -1.10 18.87
N SER A 21 -7.26 0.13 19.25
CA SER A 21 -6.74 1.13 18.31
C SER A 21 -5.42 0.71 17.67
N SER A 22 -4.53 0.11 18.46
CA SER A 22 -3.24 -0.44 18.02
C SER A 22 -3.43 -1.60 17.04
N ILE A 23 -4.31 -2.55 17.38
CA ILE A 23 -4.62 -3.71 16.52
C ILE A 23 -5.27 -3.24 15.22
N SER A 24 -6.23 -2.33 15.32
CA SER A 24 -6.94 -1.76 14.17
C SER A 24 -5.97 -1.07 13.22
N SER A 25 -5.08 -0.22 13.75
CA SER A 25 -4.07 0.49 12.95
C SER A 25 -3.07 -0.46 12.29
N TYR A 26 -2.62 -1.51 13.00
CA TYR A 26 -1.74 -2.53 12.44
C TYR A 26 -2.41 -3.25 11.27
N LEU A 27 -3.63 -3.75 11.45
CA LEU A 27 -4.37 -4.47 10.41
C LEU A 27 -4.65 -3.59 9.19
N LEU A 28 -5.01 -2.32 9.43
CA LEU A 28 -5.31 -1.40 8.35
C LEU A 28 -4.06 -1.01 7.56
N SER A 29 -2.96 -0.69 8.25
CA SER A 29 -1.68 -0.37 7.60
C SER A 29 -1.08 -1.57 6.87
N ASP A 30 -1.22 -2.79 7.40
CA ASP A 30 -0.78 -4.01 6.71
C ASP A 30 -1.63 -4.31 5.46
N TYR A 31 -2.92 -4.00 5.54
CA TYR A 31 -3.86 -4.21 4.44
C TYR A 31 -3.67 -3.21 3.31
N LEU A 32 -3.59 -1.92 3.62
CA LEU A 32 -3.48 -0.84 2.63
C LEU A 32 -2.04 -0.66 2.14
N ARG A 33 -1.05 -0.86 3.01
CA ARG A 33 0.39 -0.60 2.75
C ARG A 33 0.73 0.83 2.29
N ASP A 34 -0.23 1.74 2.42
CA ASP A 34 -0.09 3.15 2.13
C ASP A 34 -0.47 3.94 3.38
N PHE A 35 0.47 4.74 3.88
CA PHE A 35 0.27 5.56 5.06
C PHE A 35 -0.77 6.65 4.85
N SER A 36 -0.83 7.25 3.65
CA SER A 36 -1.78 8.31 3.31
C SER A 36 -3.22 7.80 3.30
N GLU A 37 -3.44 6.61 2.71
CA GLU A 37 -4.75 5.96 2.75
C GLU A 37 -5.11 5.49 4.18
N THR A 38 -4.13 5.04 4.97
CA THR A 38 -4.35 4.65 6.37
C THR A 38 -4.75 5.85 7.24
N LEU A 39 -4.15 7.02 7.02
CA LEU A 39 -4.46 8.27 7.72
C LEU A 39 -5.94 8.67 7.60
N ARG A 40 -6.60 8.37 6.47
CA ARG A 40 -8.02 8.69 6.25
C ARG A 40 -8.96 7.99 7.25
N TYR A 41 -8.55 6.85 7.81
CA TYR A 41 -9.35 6.08 8.76
C TYR A 41 -8.95 6.30 10.23
N LEU A 42 -7.81 6.94 10.49
CA LEU A 42 -7.35 7.23 11.86
C LEU A 42 -8.37 8.02 12.70
N PRO A 43 -9.10 9.02 12.18
CA PRO A 43 -10.14 9.71 12.96
C PRO A 43 -11.23 8.77 13.48
N LEU A 44 -11.63 7.77 12.68
CA LEU A 44 -12.62 6.78 13.10
C LEU A 44 -12.07 5.85 14.18
N ILE A 45 -10.82 5.41 14.03
CA ILE A 45 -10.11 4.60 15.02
C ILE A 45 -9.99 5.35 16.34
N TRP A 46 -9.57 6.62 16.31
CA TRP A 46 -9.47 7.46 17.50
C TRP A 46 -10.82 7.70 18.16
N GLY A 47 -11.86 8.01 17.39
CA GLY A 47 -13.20 8.23 17.93
C GLY A 47 -13.73 7.01 18.68
N LEU A 48 -13.69 5.83 18.06
CA LEU A 48 -14.17 4.58 18.65
C LEU A 48 -13.37 4.18 19.89
N SER A 49 -12.05 4.23 19.80
CA SER A 49 -11.16 3.80 20.88
C SER A 49 -11.10 4.77 22.05
N SER A 50 -11.24 6.08 21.81
CA SER A 50 -11.30 7.06 22.90
C SER A 50 -12.60 6.89 23.68
N LEU A 51 -13.74 6.72 23.00
CA LEU A 51 -15.02 6.48 23.66
C LEU A 51 -15.02 5.23 24.52
N SER A 52 -14.56 4.10 23.97
CA SER A 52 -14.54 2.83 24.72
C SER A 52 -13.53 2.83 25.86
N SER A 53 -12.33 3.39 25.62
CA SER A 53 -11.29 3.50 26.65
C SER A 53 -11.69 4.46 27.76
N ILE A 54 -12.33 5.59 27.46
CA ILE A 54 -12.84 6.50 28.51
C ILE A 54 -13.85 5.79 29.39
N LEU A 55 -14.83 5.08 28.79
CA LEU A 55 -15.85 4.36 29.57
C LEU A 55 -15.22 3.35 30.53
N VAL A 56 -14.33 2.49 30.05
CA VAL A 56 -13.71 1.47 30.89
C VAL A 56 -12.77 2.08 31.93
N THR A 57 -11.92 3.02 31.53
CA THR A 57 -10.94 3.63 32.43
C THR A 57 -11.61 4.50 33.49
N PHE A 58 -12.69 5.22 33.16
CA PHE A 58 -13.44 6.01 34.13
C PHE A 58 -14.14 5.14 35.17
N TYR A 59 -14.57 3.92 34.84
CA TYR A 59 -15.19 3.02 35.82
C TYR A 59 -14.18 2.25 36.67
N TYR A 60 -13.08 1.76 36.07
CA TYR A 60 -12.18 0.81 36.73
C TYR A 60 -10.79 1.38 37.09
N PHE A 61 -10.29 2.37 36.35
CA PHE A 61 -8.89 2.81 36.42
C PHE A 61 -8.75 4.34 36.38
N LYS A 62 -9.61 5.07 37.11
CA LYS A 62 -9.71 6.54 37.05
C LYS A 62 -8.38 7.28 37.14
N GLN A 63 -7.46 6.77 37.96
CA GLN A 63 -6.15 7.37 38.18
C GLN A 63 -5.25 7.39 36.93
N PHE A 64 -5.53 6.52 35.94
CA PHE A 64 -4.74 6.38 34.72
C PHE A 64 -5.44 6.93 33.46
N LEU A 65 -6.48 7.76 33.64
CA LEU A 65 -7.34 8.20 32.55
C LEU A 65 -6.59 8.97 31.45
N PHE A 66 -5.69 9.87 31.85
CA PHE A 66 -4.94 10.69 30.91
C PHE A 66 -3.84 9.88 30.21
N GLU A 67 -3.17 8.99 30.92
CA GLU A 67 -2.14 8.10 30.39
C GLU A 67 -2.72 7.16 29.34
N ILE A 68 -3.86 6.53 29.64
CA ILE A 68 -4.53 5.63 28.70
C ILE A 68 -5.02 6.39 27.47
N LEU A 69 -5.59 7.58 27.62
CA LEU A 69 -5.99 8.42 26.49
C LEU A 69 -4.80 8.80 25.60
N ALA A 70 -3.68 9.18 26.20
CA ALA A 70 -2.46 9.52 25.46
C ALA A 70 -1.96 8.32 24.62
N ILE A 71 -1.96 7.11 25.21
CA ILE A 71 -1.56 5.88 24.52
C ILE A 71 -2.51 5.58 23.36
N VAL A 72 -3.82 5.66 23.60
CA VAL A 72 -4.86 5.33 22.61
C VAL A 72 -4.79 6.24 21.38
N ILE A 73 -4.39 7.51 21.56
CA ILE A 73 -4.22 8.48 20.48
C ILE A 73 -2.87 8.28 19.76
N ALA A 74 -1.78 8.14 20.51
CA ALA A 74 -0.43 8.10 19.92
C ALA A 74 -0.08 6.75 19.27
N ALA A 75 -0.47 5.63 19.89
CA ALA A 75 -0.05 4.29 19.44
C ALA A 75 -0.51 3.96 18.01
N PRO A 76 -1.76 4.25 17.57
CA PRO A 76 -2.20 3.99 16.21
C PRO A 76 -1.33 4.68 15.16
N LEU A 77 -0.91 5.92 15.42
CA LEU A 77 -0.12 6.70 14.48
C LEU A 77 1.31 6.14 14.38
N LEU A 78 1.93 5.85 15.52
CA LEU A 78 3.24 5.19 15.60
C LEU A 78 3.24 3.83 14.89
N ILE A 79 2.24 2.98 15.15
CA ILE A 79 2.14 1.65 14.55
C ILE A 79 1.96 1.73 13.04
N SER A 80 1.07 2.61 12.57
CA SER A 80 0.85 2.81 11.13
C SER A 80 2.14 3.26 10.44
N TYR A 81 2.88 4.20 11.04
CA TYR A 81 4.13 4.71 10.50
C TYR A 81 5.24 3.65 10.46
N LEU A 82 5.43 2.91 11.56
CA LEU A 82 6.43 1.83 11.63
C LEU A 82 6.11 0.70 10.65
N ASN A 83 4.82 0.35 10.50
CA ASN A 83 4.42 -0.69 9.56
C ASN A 83 4.56 -0.21 8.11
N TYR A 84 4.28 1.06 7.81
CA TYR A 84 4.55 1.65 6.50
C TYR A 84 6.03 1.59 6.13
N LYS A 85 6.94 1.88 7.07
CA LYS A 85 8.40 1.81 6.83
C LYS A 85 8.87 0.45 6.32
N LYS A 86 8.24 -0.64 6.76
CA LYS A 86 8.50 -2.00 6.26
C LYS A 86 8.27 -2.12 4.74
N TYR A 87 7.46 -1.24 4.16
CA TYR A 87 7.02 -1.25 2.77
C TYR A 87 7.61 -0.11 1.91
N GLU A 88 8.64 0.62 2.38
CA GLU A 88 9.28 1.77 1.68
C GLU A 88 9.76 1.51 0.24
N ASN A 89 9.86 0.24 -0.19
CA ASN A 89 10.18 -0.15 -1.56
C ASN A 89 9.05 0.12 -2.58
N ILE A 90 7.96 0.76 -2.15
CA ILE A 90 6.78 1.10 -2.94
C ILE A 90 6.59 2.61 -2.83
N LYS A 91 6.81 3.33 -3.93
CA LYS A 91 6.52 4.76 -4.01
C LYS A 91 5.30 4.97 -4.90
N ILE A 92 4.23 5.47 -4.32
CA ILE A 92 3.02 5.88 -5.05
C ILE A 92 3.07 7.40 -5.16
N GLU A 93 3.24 7.90 -6.37
CA GLU A 93 3.18 9.33 -6.70
C GLU A 93 1.83 9.59 -7.35
N VAL A 94 0.98 10.38 -6.70
CA VAL A 94 -0.32 10.79 -7.24
C VAL A 94 -0.18 12.20 -7.79
N ASN A 95 -0.46 12.38 -9.07
CA ASN A 95 -0.59 13.69 -9.73
C ASN A 95 -2.06 13.90 -10.16
N GLU A 96 -2.45 15.14 -10.49
CA GLU A 96 -3.83 15.50 -10.84
C GLU A 96 -4.38 14.72 -12.05
N TYR A 97 -3.50 14.28 -12.95
CA TYR A 97 -3.87 13.62 -14.21
C TYR A 97 -3.54 12.13 -14.25
N TYR A 98 -2.65 11.66 -13.37
CA TYR A 98 -2.19 10.28 -13.41
C TYR A 98 -1.72 9.80 -12.03
N LEU A 99 -1.91 8.50 -11.81
CA LEU A 99 -1.33 7.79 -10.68
C LEU A 99 -0.11 7.03 -11.17
N GLU A 100 1.05 7.32 -10.59
CA GLU A 100 2.32 6.69 -10.89
C GLU A 100 2.73 5.78 -9.73
N ILE A 101 2.85 4.48 -9.98
CA ILE A 101 3.34 3.53 -8.97
C ILE A 101 4.70 3.02 -9.38
N LYS A 102 5.72 3.30 -8.57
CA LYS A 102 7.09 2.83 -8.71
C LYS A 102 7.36 1.69 -7.75
N PHE A 103 7.75 0.52 -8.28
CA PHE A 103 8.20 -0.63 -7.50
C PHE A 103 9.64 -0.99 -7.82
N GLU A 104 10.49 -0.99 -6.80
CA GLU A 104 11.80 -1.61 -6.90
C GLU A 104 11.67 -3.13 -6.68
N VAL A 105 12.02 -3.89 -7.71
CA VAL A 105 12.08 -5.36 -7.67
C VAL A 105 13.54 -5.79 -7.73
N PRO A 106 14.08 -6.44 -6.69
CA PRO A 106 15.42 -7.01 -6.77
C PRO A 106 15.41 -8.15 -7.78
N MET A 107 16.28 -8.03 -8.78
CA MET A 107 16.53 -9.05 -9.77
C MET A 107 17.43 -10.10 -9.10
N LYS A 108 16.86 -11.26 -8.74
CA LYS A 108 17.75 -12.42 -8.51
C LYS A 108 18.45 -12.70 -9.84
N ARG A 109 19.66 -13.28 -9.81
CA ARG A 109 20.44 -13.72 -11.00
C ARG A 109 19.68 -14.78 -11.82
N LEU A 110 18.56 -14.39 -12.39
CA LEU A 110 17.76 -15.15 -13.33
C LEU A 110 18.14 -14.54 -14.67
N SER A 111 18.93 -15.28 -15.45
CA SER A 111 19.14 -14.97 -16.86
C SER A 111 17.81 -15.21 -17.57
N PHE A 112 17.07 -14.15 -17.82
CA PHE A 112 15.87 -14.23 -18.63
C PHE A 112 16.27 -14.07 -20.09
N ASP A 113 16.23 -15.16 -20.86
CA ASP A 113 16.50 -15.13 -22.30
C ASP A 113 15.34 -14.50 -23.10
N ASN A 114 14.17 -14.36 -22.47
CA ASN A 114 12.95 -13.81 -23.08
C ASN A 114 12.48 -12.54 -22.35
N PRO A 115 12.47 -11.37 -23.03
CA PRO A 115 11.99 -10.10 -22.47
C PRO A 115 10.53 -10.14 -21.97
N SER A 116 9.68 -10.97 -22.59
CA SER A 116 8.29 -11.14 -22.17
C SER A 116 8.18 -11.88 -20.84
N ALA A 117 8.98 -12.93 -20.64
CA ALA A 117 9.01 -13.67 -19.37
C ALA A 117 9.55 -12.81 -18.22
N LEU A 118 10.54 -11.95 -18.51
CA LEU A 118 11.04 -10.97 -17.55
C LEU A 118 9.97 -9.95 -17.17
N PHE A 119 9.23 -9.44 -18.16
CA PHE A 119 8.12 -8.51 -17.93
C PHE A 119 7.07 -9.13 -17.00
N GLU A 120 6.61 -10.35 -17.31
CA GLU A 120 5.60 -11.05 -16.52
C GLU A 120 6.10 -11.35 -15.09
N TYR A 121 7.34 -11.80 -14.92
CA TYR A 121 7.92 -12.07 -13.61
C TYR A 121 7.93 -10.82 -12.70
N VAL A 122 8.43 -9.70 -13.24
CA VAL A 122 8.49 -8.43 -12.50
C VAL A 122 7.09 -7.91 -12.22
N PHE A 123 6.18 -8.01 -13.20
CA PHE A 123 4.80 -7.57 -13.08
C PHE A 123 4.03 -8.38 -12.03
N GLU A 124 4.12 -9.71 -12.02
CA GLU A 124 3.49 -10.56 -10.99
C GLU A 124 4.04 -10.28 -9.59
N LYS A 125 5.37 -10.12 -9.48
CA LYS A 125 6.03 -9.84 -8.20
C LYS A 125 5.64 -8.47 -7.65
N ALA A 126 5.44 -7.49 -8.53
CA ALA A 126 4.89 -6.20 -8.15
C ALA A 126 3.40 -6.28 -7.79
N LEU A 127 2.57 -7.01 -8.56
CA LEU A 127 1.15 -7.24 -8.25
C LEU A 127 0.94 -7.86 -6.86
N LYS A 128 1.81 -8.79 -6.44
CA LYS A 128 1.78 -9.36 -5.08
C LYS A 128 2.08 -8.34 -3.98
N LYS A 129 2.86 -7.30 -4.30
CA LYS A 129 3.19 -6.20 -3.38
C LYS A 129 2.11 -5.12 -3.35
N ILE A 130 1.48 -4.85 -4.49
CA ILE A 130 0.38 -3.91 -4.66
C ILE A 130 -0.84 -4.38 -3.86
N LYS A 131 -1.40 -3.47 -3.06
CA LYS A 131 -2.61 -3.73 -2.28
C LYS A 131 -3.73 -2.76 -2.68
N PRO A 132 -4.98 -3.03 -2.23
CA PRO A 132 -6.10 -2.12 -2.45
C PRO A 132 -5.79 -0.69 -1.97
N PRO A 133 -6.28 0.35 -2.67
CA PRO A 133 -7.24 0.29 -3.78
C PRO A 133 -6.63 -0.01 -5.16
N TYR A 134 -5.30 0.11 -5.28
CA TYR A 134 -4.59 0.07 -6.57
C TYR A 134 -4.62 -1.31 -7.24
N LEU A 135 -4.63 -2.38 -6.45
CA LEU A 135 -4.68 -3.76 -6.95
C LEU A 135 -5.85 -4.01 -7.91
N PHE A 136 -7.01 -3.39 -7.66
CA PHE A 136 -8.19 -3.57 -8.51
C PHE A 136 -8.05 -2.89 -9.88
N LYS A 137 -7.41 -1.70 -9.92
CA LYS A 137 -7.13 -1.01 -11.19
C LYS A 137 -6.12 -1.79 -12.05
N LEU A 138 -5.17 -2.48 -11.40
CA LEU A 138 -4.10 -3.22 -12.07
C LEU A 138 -4.46 -4.66 -12.48
N ARG A 139 -5.47 -5.26 -11.85
CA ARG A 139 -5.95 -6.61 -12.24
C ARG A 139 -6.80 -6.62 -13.50
N ASN A 140 -7.43 -5.50 -13.86
CA ASN A 140 -8.31 -5.40 -15.03
C ASN A 140 -7.56 -5.12 -16.35
N LEU A 141 -6.29 -5.51 -16.46
CA LEU A 141 -5.46 -5.27 -17.65
C LEU A 141 -5.67 -6.37 -18.70
N ASP A 142 -6.92 -6.71 -19.01
CA ASP A 142 -7.26 -7.83 -19.90
C ASP A 142 -6.98 -7.53 -21.39
N ASN A 143 -6.78 -6.25 -21.76
CA ASN A 143 -6.53 -5.80 -23.13
C ASN A 143 -5.18 -5.07 -23.27
N CYS A 144 -4.10 -5.78 -23.03
CA CYS A 144 -2.76 -5.24 -23.24
C CYS A 144 -2.26 -5.47 -24.67
N GLY A 145 -1.77 -4.41 -25.32
CA GLY A 145 -1.07 -4.49 -26.59
C GLY A 145 0.31 -5.17 -26.51
N ASN A 146 0.99 -5.23 -27.64
CA ASN A 146 2.29 -5.88 -27.76
C ASN A 146 3.37 -5.21 -26.88
N LEU A 147 4.30 -6.04 -26.38
CA LEU A 147 5.47 -5.59 -25.64
C LEU A 147 6.39 -4.77 -26.55
N LYS A 148 6.70 -3.54 -26.15
CA LYS A 148 7.71 -2.69 -26.79
C LYS A 148 8.98 -2.70 -25.95
N VAL A 149 10.07 -3.15 -26.55
CA VAL A 149 11.41 -3.08 -25.95
C VAL A 149 12.09 -1.82 -26.47
N ILE A 150 12.44 -0.91 -25.58
CA ILE A 150 13.10 0.36 -25.91
C ILE A 150 14.48 0.33 -25.26
N PRO A 151 15.56 0.07 -26.02
CA PRO A 151 16.91 0.15 -25.50
C PRO A 151 17.28 1.63 -25.26
N ARG A 152 17.96 1.91 -24.15
CA ARG A 152 18.64 3.17 -23.85
C ARG A 152 20.09 2.85 -23.47
N GLU A 153 20.96 3.87 -23.52
CA GLU A 153 22.41 3.73 -23.29
C GLU A 153 22.76 2.90 -22.04
N ASN A 154 22.03 3.08 -20.93
CA ASN A 154 22.31 2.39 -19.64
C ASN A 154 21.12 1.59 -19.09
N SER A 155 20.05 1.40 -19.87
CA SER A 155 18.83 0.74 -19.37
C SER A 155 17.98 0.12 -20.47
N ILE A 156 17.24 -0.93 -20.16
CA ILE A 156 16.22 -1.49 -21.06
C ILE A 156 14.85 -1.15 -20.50
N ILE A 157 13.99 -0.54 -21.32
CA ILE A 157 12.60 -0.25 -20.96
C ILE A 157 11.69 -1.26 -21.66
N LEU A 158 10.97 -2.05 -20.88
CA LEU A 158 9.93 -2.97 -21.34
C LEU A 158 8.57 -2.32 -21.12
N ARG A 159 7.88 -1.93 -22.19
CA ARG A 159 6.63 -1.17 -22.12
C ARG A 159 5.46 -1.96 -22.69
N LYS A 160 4.36 -2.02 -21.94
CA LYS A 160 3.07 -2.53 -22.39
C LYS A 160 2.00 -1.46 -22.19
N ARG A 161 1.13 -1.26 -23.19
CA ARG A 161 -0.06 -0.39 -23.07
C ARG A 161 -1.29 -1.26 -22.91
N CYS A 162 -2.12 -0.97 -21.92
CA CYS A 162 -3.33 -1.73 -21.62
C CYS A 162 -4.49 -0.74 -21.50
N GLY A 163 -5.12 -0.41 -22.63
CA GLY A 163 -6.05 0.72 -22.73
C GLY A 163 -5.36 2.04 -22.36
N ASP A 164 -5.91 2.75 -21.37
CA ASP A 164 -5.39 4.02 -20.86
C ASP A 164 -4.27 3.85 -19.82
N THR A 165 -3.99 2.60 -19.40
CA THR A 165 -2.90 2.31 -18.46
C THR A 165 -1.62 1.99 -19.21
N VAL A 166 -0.51 2.60 -18.81
CA VAL A 166 0.82 2.32 -19.34
C VAL A 166 1.66 1.65 -18.26
N VAL A 167 2.17 0.45 -18.56
CA VAL A 167 3.06 -0.30 -17.68
C VAL A 167 4.46 -0.28 -18.31
N GLU A 168 5.43 0.25 -17.57
CA GLU A 168 6.83 0.38 -17.97
C GLU A 168 7.70 -0.32 -16.93
N ILE A 169 8.59 -1.20 -17.35
CA ILE A 169 9.63 -1.78 -16.50
C ILE A 169 10.96 -1.25 -17.00
N ILE A 170 11.65 -0.52 -16.14
CA ILE A 170 12.96 0.06 -16.41
C ILE A 170 13.99 -0.83 -15.70
N ILE A 171 14.86 -1.48 -16.46
CA ILE A 171 15.95 -2.29 -15.92
C ILE A 171 17.22 -1.46 -16.04
N SER A 172 17.73 -0.98 -14.91
CA SER A 172 18.89 -0.09 -14.81
C SER A 172 19.96 -0.80 -13.98
N ASN A 173 21.03 -1.29 -14.63
CA ASN A 173 22.01 -2.21 -14.05
C ASN A 173 21.37 -3.52 -13.52
N ASN A 174 21.99 -4.67 -13.78
CA ASN A 174 21.41 -6.02 -13.63
C ASN A 174 20.86 -6.43 -12.24
N ASP A 175 20.87 -5.54 -11.24
CA ASP A 175 20.50 -5.82 -9.86
C ASP A 175 19.08 -5.35 -9.49
N LYS A 176 18.51 -4.38 -10.22
CA LYS A 176 17.19 -3.79 -9.91
C LYS A 176 16.35 -3.56 -11.16
N ALA A 177 15.04 -3.80 -11.02
CA ALA A 177 14.04 -3.46 -12.01
C ALA A 177 12.97 -2.54 -11.37
N ASP A 178 12.73 -1.40 -12.00
CA ASP A 178 11.73 -0.42 -11.59
C ASP A 178 10.47 -0.62 -12.42
N LEU A 179 9.37 -1.07 -11.80
CA LEU A 179 8.07 -1.05 -12.44
C LEU A 179 7.42 0.31 -12.22
N LYS A 180 7.16 1.04 -13.29
CA LYS A 180 6.35 2.25 -13.36
C LYS A 180 4.99 1.91 -13.98
N VAL A 181 3.91 2.12 -13.23
CA VAL A 181 2.55 2.04 -13.79
C VAL A 181 1.94 3.42 -13.78
N THR A 182 1.52 3.90 -14.95
CA THR A 182 0.81 5.17 -15.14
C THR A 182 -0.63 4.88 -15.50
N MET A 183 -1.58 5.37 -14.71
CA MET A 183 -3.01 5.20 -14.94
C MET A 183 -3.74 6.53 -14.81
N PRO A 184 -4.79 6.81 -15.60
CA PRO A 184 -5.66 7.97 -15.37
C PRO A 184 -6.34 7.86 -13.99
N TYR A 185 -6.47 9.00 -13.32
CA TYR A 185 -7.01 9.08 -11.95
C TYR A 185 -8.49 8.72 -11.90
#